data_AF-A0A1G2HGJ7-F1
#
_entry.id   AF-A0A1G2HGJ7-F1
#
_cell.length_a   1.000
_cell.length_b   1.000
_cell.length_c   1.000
_cell.angle_alpha   90.00
_cell.angle_beta   90.00
_cell.angle_gamma   90.00
#
_symmetry.space_group_name_H-M   'P 1'
#
loop_
_entity.id
_entity.type
_entity.pdbx_description
1 polymer ?
#
loop_
_entity_poly.entity_id
_entity_poly.type
_entity_poly.pdbx_seq_one_letter_code
_entity_poly.pdbx_strand_id
1 'polypeptide(L)'
;MFILDILNNRPVLIGLHLGFAILGIDGFLWVLGELIAGARHRTRILFASLVGLGGFILSWVFGGYYYVVYYGSQVKPIIKEGLAPWAHAIVMETKEHIFLFIIPLALTITFIMLLTKDEFSANNLKKSTILLVGLLVFIGLAIGIMGYIISAAARWG
;
A
#
# COMPACT_ATOMS: atom_id res chain seq x y z
N MET A 1 -9.65 12.63 24.60
CA MET A 1 -10.59 13.38 23.73
C MET A 1 -9.85 13.94 22.53
N PHE A 2 -8.92 14.88 22.71
CA PHE A 2 -8.17 15.54 21.62
C PHE A 2 -7.58 14.63 20.51
N ILE A 3 -6.93 13.52 20.86
CA ILE A 3 -6.32 12.61 19.85
C ILE A 3 -7.38 11.91 19.00
N LEU A 4 -8.51 11.51 19.60
CA LEU A 4 -9.61 10.87 18.87
C LEU A 4 -10.28 11.87 17.91
N ASP A 5 -10.38 13.14 18.32
CA ASP A 5 -10.94 14.20 17.47
C ASP A 5 -10.05 14.45 16.24
N ILE A 6 -8.72 14.40 16.42
CA ILE A 6 -7.76 14.49 15.30
C ILE A 6 -7.89 13.28 14.37
N LEU A 7 -7.98 12.06 14.92
CA LEU A 7 -8.08 10.84 14.12
C LEU A 7 -9.44 10.70 13.42
N ASN A 8 -10.47 11.43 13.84
CA ASN A 8 -11.75 11.52 13.13
C ASN A 8 -11.76 12.60 12.03
N ASN A 9 -10.69 13.38 11.87
CA ASN A 9 -10.62 14.39 10.82
C ASN A 9 -10.32 13.75 9.45
N ARG A 10 -11.20 13.96 8.47
CA ARG A 10 -11.11 13.35 7.12
C ARG A 10 -9.76 13.64 6.42
N PRO A 11 -9.31 14.90 6.25
CA PRO A 11 -7.98 15.20 5.73
C PRO A 11 -6.85 14.47 6.44
N VAL A 12 -6.90 14.37 7.77
CA VAL A 12 -5.87 13.68 8.56
C VAL A 12 -5.82 12.20 8.22
N LEU A 13 -6.98 11.53 8.18
CA LEU A 13 -7.05 10.10 7.80
C LEU A 13 -6.53 9.83 6.40
N ILE A 14 -6.87 10.68 5.43
CA ILE A 14 -6.37 10.59 4.06
C ILE A 14 -4.85 10.78 4.03
N GLY A 15 -4.36 11.79 4.77
CA GLY A 15 -2.92 12.08 4.88
C GLY A 15 -2.15 10.93 5.52
N LEU A 16 -2.66 10.34 6.60
CA LEU A 16 -2.07 9.17 7.25
C LEU A 16 -2.07 7.95 6.32
N HIS A 17 -3.19 7.67 5.67
CA HIS A 17 -3.29 6.58 4.69
C HIS A 17 -2.24 6.72 3.59
N LEU A 18 -2.10 7.91 2.99
CA LEU A 18 -1.13 8.18 1.93
C LEU A 18 0.31 8.15 2.46
N GLY A 19 0.59 8.82 3.58
CA GLY A 19 1.94 8.87 4.15
C GLY A 19 2.47 7.49 4.52
N PHE A 20 1.65 6.64 5.13
CA PHE A 20 2.03 5.27 5.42
C PHE A 20 2.11 4.39 4.17
N ALA A 21 1.31 4.65 3.12
CA ALA A 21 1.46 3.97 1.84
C ALA A 21 2.82 4.27 1.20
N ILE A 22 3.25 5.54 1.21
CA ILE A 22 4.56 5.96 0.72
C ILE A 22 5.67 5.27 1.52
N LEU A 23 5.58 5.28 2.86
CA LEU A 23 6.53 4.56 3.71
C LEU A 23 6.59 3.06 3.37
N GLY A 24 5.44 2.45 3.08
CA GLY A 24 5.33 1.07 2.62
C GLY A 24 6.10 0.83 1.32
N ILE A 25 5.82 1.65 0.31
CA ILE A 25 6.45 1.59 -1.02
C ILE A 25 7.96 1.80 -0.91
N ASP A 26 8.40 2.82 -0.18
CA ASP A 26 9.82 3.14 -0.02
C ASP A 26 10.58 2.03 0.71
N GLY A 27 9.97 1.42 1.73
CA GLY A 27 10.54 0.25 2.42
C GLY A 27 10.78 -0.92 1.47
N PHE A 28 9.82 -1.22 0.58
CA PHE A 28 9.98 -2.31 -0.39
C PHE A 28 10.85 -1.94 -1.61
N LEU A 29 10.93 -0.66 -1.99
CA LEU A 29 11.94 -0.18 -2.94
C LEU A 29 13.36 -0.34 -2.37
N TRP A 30 13.55 -0.09 -1.08
CA TRP A 30 14.82 -0.37 -0.42
C TRP A 30 15.12 -1.88 -0.43
N VAL A 31 14.16 -2.75 -0.06
CA VAL A 31 14.34 -4.21 -0.20
C VAL A 31 14.74 -4.60 -1.62
N LEU A 32 14.08 -4.03 -2.64
CA LEU A 32 14.40 -4.28 -4.04
C LEU A 32 15.84 -3.90 -4.39
N GLY A 33 16.28 -2.72 -3.94
CA GLY A 33 17.65 -2.24 -4.12
C GLY A 33 18.69 -3.18 -3.51
N GLU A 34 18.48 -3.64 -2.27
CA GLU A 34 19.39 -4.60 -1.61
C GLU A 34 19.45 -5.95 -2.35
N LEU A 35 18.33 -6.44 -2.87
CA LEU A 35 18.27 -7.69 -3.65
C LEU A 35 19.00 -7.58 -5.00
N ILE A 36 18.84 -6.46 -5.70
CA ILE A 36 19.50 -6.20 -6.99
C ILE A 36 21.01 -6.03 -6.79
N ALA A 37 21.42 -5.24 -5.79
CA ALA A 37 22.83 -5.01 -5.48
C ALA A 37 23.55 -6.29 -5.00
N GLY A 38 22.82 -7.31 -4.54
CA GLY A 38 23.40 -8.53 -3.96
C GLY A 38 24.04 -8.30 -2.59
N ALA A 39 23.96 -7.09 -2.05
CA ALA A 39 24.48 -6.69 -0.75
C ALA A 39 23.54 -7.15 0.37
N ARG A 40 23.32 -8.47 0.52
CA ARG A 40 22.35 -9.00 1.48
C ARG A 40 22.84 -8.92 2.92
N HIS A 41 22.86 -7.72 3.48
CA HIS A 41 23.00 -7.51 4.92
C HIS A 41 21.66 -7.83 5.58
N ARG A 42 21.55 -9.02 6.19
CA ARG A 42 20.30 -9.57 6.74
C ARG A 42 19.54 -8.56 7.61
N THR A 43 20.24 -7.83 8.48
CA THR A 43 19.62 -6.84 9.37
C THR A 43 19.00 -5.67 8.60
N ARG A 44 19.70 -5.14 7.59
CA ARG A 44 19.24 -3.97 6.82
C ARG A 44 18.02 -4.32 5.96
N ILE A 45 18.09 -5.45 5.25
CA ILE A 45 16.99 -5.88 4.38
C ILE A 45 15.75 -6.30 5.19
N LEU A 46 15.93 -6.94 6.35
CA LEU A 46 14.83 -7.27 7.24
C LEU A 46 14.21 -5.99 7.84
N PHE A 47 15.02 -5.05 8.31
CA PHE A 47 14.54 -3.76 8.80
C PHE A 47 13.71 -3.02 7.73
N ALA A 48 14.23 -2.92 6.50
CA ALA A 48 13.51 -2.31 5.38
C ALA A 48 12.17 -3.01 5.11
N SER A 49 12.15 -4.36 5.11
CA SER A 49 10.91 -5.12 4.92
C SER A 49 9.89 -4.92 6.05
N LEU A 50 10.34 -4.81 7.30
CA LEU A 50 9.48 -4.58 8.46
C LEU A 50 8.90 -3.16 8.46
N VAL A 51 9.72 -2.16 8.09
CA VAL A 51 9.24 -0.77 7.90
C VAL A 51 8.20 -0.72 6.77
N GLY A 52 8.48 -1.37 5.64
CA GLY A 52 7.55 -1.45 4.52
C GLY A 52 6.22 -2.13 4.89
N LEU A 53 6.30 -3.29 5.56
CA LEU A 53 5.13 -4.03 6.06
C LEU A 53 4.32 -3.18 7.05
N GLY A 54 4.98 -2.55 8.02
CA GLY A 54 4.33 -1.67 9.00
C GLY A 54 3.63 -0.49 8.33
N GLY A 55 4.28 0.14 7.34
CA GLY A 55 3.69 1.20 6.52
C GLY A 55 2.42 0.73 5.81
N PHE A 56 2.45 -0.42 5.14
CA PHE A 56 1.24 -0.92 4.48
C PHE A 56 0.13 -1.33 5.44
N ILE A 57 0.43 -1.93 6.60
CA ILE A 57 -0.58 -2.24 7.61
C ILE A 57 -1.26 -0.96 8.11
N LEU A 58 -0.48 0.06 8.46
CA LEU A 58 -1.03 1.33 8.95
C LEU A 58 -1.83 2.05 7.87
N SER A 59 -1.32 2.07 6.63
CA SER A 59 -2.06 2.61 5.49
C SER A 59 -3.40 1.90 5.29
N TRP A 60 -3.41 0.57 5.41
CA TRP A 60 -4.63 -0.23 5.30
C TRP A 60 -5.63 0.08 6.41
N VAL A 61 -5.17 0.22 7.66
CA VAL A 61 -6.04 0.58 8.79
C VAL A 61 -6.69 1.95 8.58
N PHE A 62 -5.90 2.99 8.28
CA PHE A 62 -6.45 4.35 8.12
C PHE A 62 -7.31 4.47 6.86
N GLY A 63 -6.90 3.84 5.75
CA GLY A 63 -7.66 3.82 4.51
C GLY A 63 -8.97 3.06 4.65
N GLY A 64 -8.94 1.90 5.29
CA GLY A 64 -10.12 1.07 5.57
C GLY A 64 -11.10 1.77 6.52
N TYR A 65 -10.60 2.41 7.58
CA TYR A 65 -11.43 3.20 8.47
C TYR A 65 -12.10 4.36 7.73
N TYR A 66 -11.33 5.12 6.94
CA TYR A 66 -11.87 6.20 6.13
C TYR A 66 -12.95 5.70 5.15
N TYR A 67 -12.70 4.54 4.52
CA TYR A 67 -13.61 3.92 3.58
C TYR A 67 -14.97 3.58 4.22
N VAL A 68 -14.94 2.89 5.35
CA VAL A 68 -16.16 2.45 6.05
C VAL A 68 -16.95 3.63 6.59
N VAL A 69 -16.27 4.61 7.19
CA VAL A 69 -16.95 5.69 7.94
C VAL A 69 -17.39 6.85 7.05
N TYR A 70 -16.58 7.24 6.06
CA TYR A 70 -16.82 8.47 5.30
C TYR A 70 -17.10 8.21 3.82
N TYR A 71 -16.39 7.27 3.18
CA TYR A 71 -16.46 7.15 1.72
C TYR A 71 -17.87 6.79 1.23
N GLY A 72 -18.49 5.76 1.82
CA GLY A 72 -19.77 5.22 1.34
C GLY A 72 -20.92 6.21 1.37
N SER A 73 -21.00 7.04 2.41
CA SER A 73 -22.11 7.99 2.61
C SER A 73 -21.82 9.39 2.07
N GLN A 74 -20.55 9.82 2.02
CA GLN A 74 -20.20 11.21 1.72
C GLN A 74 -19.49 11.39 0.38
N VAL A 75 -18.75 10.40 -0.11
CA VAL A 75 -17.92 10.54 -1.32
C VAL A 75 -18.51 9.77 -2.49
N LYS A 76 -18.96 8.53 -2.26
CA LYS A 76 -19.53 7.67 -3.28
C LYS A 76 -20.74 8.29 -4.00
N PRO A 77 -21.72 8.93 -3.33
CA PRO A 77 -22.85 9.57 -4.02
C PRO A 77 -22.41 10.68 -4.97
N ILE A 78 -21.50 11.56 -4.51
CA ILE A 78 -20.94 12.66 -5.31
C ILE A 78 -20.33 12.15 -6.61
N ILE A 79 -19.51 11.10 -6.54
CA ILE A 79 -18.88 10.52 -7.74
C ILE A 79 -19.92 9.89 -8.67
N LYS A 80 -20.92 9.19 -8.12
CA LYS A 80 -21.94 8.49 -8.91
C LYS A 80 -22.92 9.43 -9.60
N GLU A 81 -23.22 10.57 -9.00
CA GLU A 81 -24.13 11.59 -9.55
C GLU A 81 -23.38 12.63 -10.39
N GLY A 82 -22.06 12.72 -10.23
CA GLY A 82 -21.20 13.65 -10.94
C GLY A 82 -20.82 13.22 -12.37
N LEU A 83 -19.85 13.94 -12.93
CA LEU A 83 -19.43 13.80 -14.33
C LEU A 83 -18.66 12.51 -14.65
N ALA A 84 -18.19 11.78 -13.64
CA ALA A 84 -17.31 10.61 -13.81
C ALA A 84 -17.72 9.40 -12.94
N PRO A 85 -18.93 8.85 -13.11
CA PRO A 85 -19.41 7.71 -12.31
C PRO A 85 -18.57 6.43 -12.50
N TRP A 86 -17.91 6.31 -13.65
CA TRP A 86 -16.96 5.22 -13.94
C TRP A 86 -15.77 5.20 -12.97
N ALA A 87 -15.39 6.34 -12.38
CA ALA A 87 -14.30 6.42 -11.42
C ALA A 87 -14.63 5.61 -10.15
N HIS A 88 -15.89 5.56 -9.74
CA HIS A 88 -16.32 4.62 -8.71
C HIS A 88 -16.46 3.20 -9.28
N ALA A 89 -17.25 3.03 -10.34
CA ALA A 89 -17.64 1.71 -10.83
C ALA A 89 -16.46 0.83 -11.29
N ILE A 90 -15.36 1.43 -11.74
CA ILE A 90 -14.18 0.71 -12.23
C ILE A 90 -12.99 0.96 -11.30
N VAL A 91 -12.59 2.22 -11.12
CA VAL A 91 -11.31 2.54 -10.46
C VAL A 91 -11.37 2.27 -8.96
N MET A 92 -12.42 2.71 -8.26
CA MET A 92 -12.57 2.42 -6.84
C MET A 92 -12.70 0.91 -6.59
N GLU A 93 -13.63 0.25 -7.28
CA GLU A 93 -13.85 -1.20 -7.11
C GLU A 93 -12.55 -2.00 -7.36
N THR A 94 -11.81 -1.68 -8.44
CA THR A 94 -10.52 -2.30 -8.72
C THR A 94 -9.50 -2.02 -7.61
N LYS A 95 -9.42 -0.76 -7.16
CA LYS A 95 -8.49 -0.35 -6.10
C LYS A 95 -8.74 -1.14 -4.82
N GLU A 96 -9.99 -1.25 -4.39
CA GLU A 96 -10.35 -1.96 -3.15
C GLU A 96 -9.89 -3.42 -3.19
N HIS A 97 -10.22 -4.14 -4.26
CA HIS A 97 -9.90 -5.55 -4.37
C HIS A 97 -8.38 -5.79 -4.43
N ILE A 98 -7.63 -4.99 -5.21
CA ILE A 98 -6.17 -5.12 -5.28
C ILE A 98 -5.53 -4.72 -3.95
N PHE A 99 -6.06 -3.68 -3.28
CA PHE A 99 -5.53 -3.19 -2.01
C PHE A 99 -5.58 -4.25 -0.89
N LEU A 100 -6.56 -5.15 -0.90
CA LEU A 100 -6.64 -6.27 0.05
C LEU A 100 -5.44 -7.23 -0.05
N PHE A 101 -4.81 -7.33 -1.22
CA PHE A 101 -3.67 -8.23 -1.43
C PHE A 101 -2.32 -7.61 -1.05
N ILE A 102 -2.24 -6.31 -0.77
CA ILE A 102 -0.96 -5.67 -0.38
C ILE A 102 -0.37 -6.33 0.88
N ILE A 103 -1.17 -6.54 1.93
CA ILE A 103 -0.67 -7.08 3.19
C ILE A 103 -0.15 -8.52 3.04
N PRO A 104 -0.91 -9.48 2.46
CA PRO A 104 -0.41 -10.83 2.21
C PRO A 104 0.89 -10.86 1.38
N LEU A 105 1.00 -10.01 0.35
CA LEU A 105 2.21 -9.92 -0.47
C LEU A 105 3.41 -9.39 0.34
N ALA A 106 3.21 -8.31 1.10
CA ALA A 106 4.22 -7.71 1.96
C ALA A 106 4.70 -8.68 3.06
N LEU A 107 3.78 -9.43 3.68
CA LEU A 107 4.09 -10.48 4.65
C LEU A 107 4.92 -11.59 4.00
N THR A 108 4.53 -12.04 2.81
CA THR A 108 5.26 -13.08 2.07
C THR A 108 6.70 -12.67 1.83
N ILE A 109 6.93 -11.45 1.34
CA ILE A 109 8.28 -10.92 1.12
C ILE A 109 9.05 -10.84 2.45
N THR A 110 8.43 -10.32 3.51
CA THR A 110 9.06 -10.21 4.83
C THR A 110 9.48 -11.58 5.36
N PHE A 111 8.65 -12.61 5.21
CA PHE A 111 9.00 -13.99 5.60
C PHE A 111 10.14 -14.55 4.76
N ILE A 112 10.20 -14.27 3.45
CA ILE A 112 11.35 -14.65 2.64
C ILE A 112 12.63 -13.95 3.15
N MET A 113 12.54 -12.70 3.63
CA MET A 113 13.69 -11.97 4.19
C MET A 113 14.19 -12.55 5.52
N LEU A 114 13.37 -13.34 6.22
CA LEU A 114 13.80 -14.07 7.42
C LEU A 114 14.73 -15.24 7.12
N LEU A 115 14.71 -15.79 5.89
CA LEU A 115 15.59 -16.89 5.50
C LEU A 115 17.07 -16.49 5.58
N THR A 116 17.93 -17.46 5.87
CA THR A 116 19.38 -17.29 5.81
C THR A 116 19.86 -17.09 4.37
N LYS A 117 21.14 -16.73 4.21
CA LYS A 117 21.75 -16.61 2.87
C LYS A 117 21.75 -17.94 2.14
N ASP A 118 22.07 -19.02 2.86
CA ASP A 118 22.21 -20.36 2.31
C ASP A 118 20.86 -20.94 1.90
N GLU A 119 19.83 -20.85 2.75
CA GLU A 119 18.47 -21.31 2.42
C GLU A 119 17.91 -20.61 1.18
N PHE A 120 18.09 -19.29 1.09
CA PHE A 120 17.61 -18.51 -0.04
C PHE A 120 18.31 -18.85 -1.35
N SER A 121 19.63 -19.12 -1.29
CA SER A 121 20.42 -19.51 -2.45
C SER A 121 20.10 -20.94 -2.87
N ALA A 122 20.02 -21.87 -1.92
CA ALA A 122 19.71 -23.28 -2.17
C ALA A 122 18.34 -23.46 -2.84
N ASN A 123 17.37 -22.61 -2.49
CA ASN A 123 16.02 -22.62 -3.08
C ASN A 123 15.88 -21.74 -4.33
N ASN A 124 16.96 -21.14 -4.85
CA ASN A 124 16.96 -20.29 -6.05
C ASN A 124 15.95 -19.12 -6.01
N LEU A 125 15.72 -18.54 -4.82
CA LEU A 125 14.62 -17.58 -4.60
C LEU A 125 14.89 -16.17 -5.13
N LYS A 126 16.12 -15.85 -5.57
CA LYS A 126 16.51 -14.47 -5.93
C LYS A 126 15.59 -13.84 -6.97
N LYS A 127 15.40 -14.50 -8.12
CA LYS A 127 14.63 -13.94 -9.24
C LYS A 127 13.15 -13.79 -8.88
N SER A 128 12.55 -14.83 -8.29
CA SER A 128 11.14 -14.82 -7.88
C SER A 128 10.87 -13.75 -6.83
N THR A 129 11.78 -13.57 -5.87
CA THR A 129 11.65 -12.54 -4.83
C THR A 129 11.74 -11.14 -5.44
N ILE A 130 12.70 -10.89 -6.34
CA ILE A 130 12.82 -9.59 -7.04
C ILE A 130 11.54 -9.26 -7.81
N LEU A 131 10.98 -10.24 -8.54
CA LEU A 131 9.73 -10.04 -9.28
C LEU A 131 8.55 -9.75 -8.34
N LEU A 132 8.45 -10.48 -7.22
CA LEU A 132 7.40 -10.29 -6.24
C LEU A 132 7.47 -8.90 -5.58
N VAL A 133 8.67 -8.47 -5.18
CA VAL A 133 8.89 -7.13 -4.61
C VAL A 133 8.59 -6.04 -5.64
N GLY A 134 9.06 -6.21 -6.88
CA GLY A 134 8.76 -5.28 -7.97
C GLY A 134 7.26 -5.16 -8.25
N LEU A 135 6.55 -6.29 -8.26
CA LEU A 135 5.09 -6.32 -8.41
C LEU A 135 4.39 -5.58 -7.26
N LEU A 136 4.80 -5.82 -6.00
CA LEU A 136 4.23 -5.15 -4.84
C LEU A 136 4.41 -3.62 -4.92
N VAL A 137 5.61 -3.16 -5.27
CA VAL A 137 5.90 -1.73 -5.46
C VAL A 137 5.05 -1.14 -6.57
N PHE A 138 4.97 -1.82 -7.73
CA PHE A 138 4.14 -1.38 -8.85
C PHE A 138 2.66 -1.27 -8.47
N ILE A 139 2.13 -2.28 -7.78
CA ILE A 139 0.75 -2.28 -7.27
C ILE A 139 0.52 -1.10 -6.31
N GLY A 140 1.45 -0.86 -5.38
CA GLY A 140 1.36 0.27 -4.45
C GLY A 140 1.28 1.62 -5.15
N LEU A 141 2.12 1.85 -6.16
CA LEU A 141 2.10 3.05 -7.00
C LEU A 141 0.78 3.16 -7.81
N ALA A 142 0.34 2.06 -8.41
CA ALA A 142 -0.91 2.02 -9.18
C ALA A 142 -2.12 2.38 -8.30
N ILE A 143 -2.19 1.86 -7.07
CA ILE A 143 -3.23 2.19 -6.09
C ILE A 143 -3.20 3.69 -5.74
N GLY A 144 -2.01 4.28 -5.61
CA GLY A 144 -1.85 5.73 -5.41
C GLY A 144 -2.46 6.55 -6.56
N ILE A 145 -2.17 6.16 -7.81
CA ILE A 145 -2.75 6.79 -9.01
C ILE A 145 -4.28 6.64 -9.02
N MET A 146 -4.80 5.45 -8.73
CA MET A 146 -6.25 5.22 -8.63
C MET A 146 -6.88 6.12 -7.56
N GLY A 147 -6.23 6.25 -6.40
CA GLY A 147 -6.64 7.16 -5.32
C GLY A 147 -6.73 8.62 -5.76
N TYR A 148 -5.79 9.09 -6.58
CA TYR A 148 -5.83 10.42 -7.18
C TYR A 148 -7.04 10.57 -8.13
N ILE A 149 -7.28 9.60 -9.02
CA ILE A 149 -8.42 9.62 -9.96
C ILE A 149 -9.75 9.72 -9.19
N ILE A 150 -9.94 8.91 -8.15
CA ILE A 150 -11.14 8.93 -7.30
C ILE A 150 -11.31 10.30 -6.62
N SER A 151 -10.21 10.86 -6.11
CA SER A 151 -10.23 12.17 -5.45
C SER A 151 -10.53 13.31 -6.43
N ALA A 152 -10.06 13.21 -7.68
CA ALA A 152 -10.38 14.16 -8.74
C ALA A 152 -11.86 14.08 -9.14
N ALA A 153 -12.38 12.87 -9.32
CA ALA A 153 -13.80 12.66 -9.63
C ALA A 153 -14.72 13.24 -8.54
N ALA A 154 -14.35 13.09 -7.26
CA ALA A 154 -15.11 13.68 -6.15
C ALA A 154 -15.07 15.21 -6.09
N ARG A 155 -14.11 15.88 -6.74
CA ARG A 155 -14.00 17.35 -6.80
C ARG A 155 -14.69 17.97 -8.00
N TRP A 156 -14.85 17.20 -9.08
CA TRP A 156 -15.49 17.64 -10.32
C TRP A 156 -16.97 17.24 -10.41
N GLY A 157 -17.41 16.33 -9.53
CA GLY A 157 -18.81 15.94 -9.37
C GLY A 157 -19.60 16.92 -8.52
#